data_AF-A0A930SE49-F1
#
_entry.id   AF-A0A930SE49-F1
#
_cell.length_a   1.000
_cell.length_b   1.000
_cell.length_c   1.000
_cell.angle_alpha   90.00
_cell.angle_beta   90.00
_cell.angle_gamma   90.00
#
_symmetry.space_group_name_H-M   'P 1'
#
loop_
_entity.id
_entity.type
_entity.pdbx_description
1 polymer ?
#
loop_
_entity_poly.entity_id
_entity_poly.type
_entity_poly.pdbx_seq_one_letter_code
_entity_poly.pdbx_strand_id
1 'polypeptide(L)'
;MISVFDTNPVVFEGNDRTLTISYNGVLCKDANGTVITDVDFEDVNELYLTRYLNSNSNYTIMFRDHNWKNMEGQDLDTDRTESNTGHNIRETKAIVAAFARHKLTADFPANLDTLQLPLDYSIMGKREITIKNGVISNGKV
;
A
#
# COMPACT_ATOMS: atom_id res chain seq x y z
N MET A 1 13.09 10.32 7.78
CA MET A 1 12.95 10.83 6.38
C MET A 1 11.61 11.56 6.31
N ILE A 2 11.57 12.80 5.81
CA ILE A 2 10.29 13.51 5.63
C ILE A 2 9.69 13.08 4.29
N SER A 3 8.47 12.55 4.32
CA SER A 3 7.70 12.17 3.14
C SER A 3 6.65 13.24 2.83
N VAL A 4 6.25 13.39 1.56
CA VAL A 4 5.16 14.31 1.18
C VAL A 4 3.86 13.96 1.93
N PHE A 5 3.65 12.67 2.20
CA PHE A 5 2.48 12.16 2.90
C PHE A 5 2.42 12.56 4.38
N ASP A 6 3.52 13.00 4.99
CA ASP A 6 3.56 13.42 6.39
C ASP A 6 2.79 14.73 6.65
N THR A 7 2.49 15.48 5.59
CA THR A 7 1.90 16.81 5.69
C THR A 7 0.63 16.97 4.88
N ASN A 8 0.57 16.35 3.69
CA ASN A 8 -0.54 16.54 2.76
C ASN A 8 -0.91 15.23 2.09
N PRO A 9 -2.21 15.00 1.85
CA PRO A 9 -2.62 13.94 0.95
C PRO A 9 -2.22 14.26 -0.49
N VAL A 10 -1.96 13.23 -1.28
CA VAL A 10 -1.87 13.31 -2.73
C VAL A 10 -3.22 12.98 -3.31
N VAL A 11 -3.69 13.81 -4.25
CA VAL A 11 -4.99 13.63 -4.91
C VAL A 11 -4.76 13.41 -6.41
N PHE A 12 -5.34 12.34 -6.94
CA PHE A 12 -5.44 12.07 -8.36
C PHE A 12 -6.88 12.30 -8.81
N GLU A 13 -7.08 13.31 -9.65
CA GLU A 13 -8.38 13.62 -10.25
C GLU A 13 -8.47 12.97 -11.63
N GLY A 14 -9.45 12.10 -11.82
CA GLY A 14 -9.82 11.52 -13.11
C GLY A 14 -11.25 11.88 -13.48
N ASN A 15 -11.61 11.66 -14.74
CA ASN A 15 -12.97 11.94 -15.23
C ASN A 15 -14.04 11.06 -14.55
N ASP A 16 -13.68 9.86 -14.10
CA ASP A 16 -14.59 8.88 -13.54
C ASP A 16 -14.41 8.63 -12.02
N ARG A 17 -13.35 9.18 -11.41
CA ARG A 17 -13.06 9.01 -9.99
C ARG A 17 -12.10 10.06 -9.42
N THR A 18 -12.10 10.18 -8.10
CA THR A 18 -11.07 10.87 -7.31
C THR A 18 -10.39 9.89 -6.37
N LEU A 19 -9.08 9.79 -6.43
CA LEU A 19 -8.25 8.96 -5.55
C LEU A 19 -7.43 9.86 -4.61
N THR A 20 -7.65 9.73 -3.31
CA THR A 20 -6.95 10.46 -2.26
C THR A 20 -6.07 9.49 -1.48
N ILE A 21 -4.79 9.80 -1.37
CA ILE A 21 -3.79 8.97 -0.67
C ILE A 21 -3.16 9.84 0.42
N SER A 22 -3.28 9.41 1.67
CA SER A 22 -2.73 10.10 2.84
C SER A 22 -1.75 9.22 3.58
N TYR A 23 -1.12 9.76 4.63
CA TYR A 23 -0.34 8.96 5.57
C TYR A 23 -1.18 7.84 6.23
N ASN A 24 -2.48 8.06 6.45
CA ASN A 24 -3.33 7.10 7.16
C ASN A 24 -3.99 6.09 6.24
N GLY A 25 -4.04 6.29 4.92
CA GLY A 25 -4.86 5.42 4.10
C GLY A 25 -5.21 5.96 2.72
N VAL A 26 -6.13 5.24 2.09
CA VAL A 26 -6.59 5.48 0.72
C VAL A 26 -8.11 5.62 0.69
N LEU A 27 -8.58 6.68 0.03
CA LEU A 27 -9.99 6.91 -0.26
C LEU A 27 -10.19 7.11 -1.76
N CYS A 28 -11.04 6.29 -2.36
CA CYS A 28 -11.40 6.36 -3.77
C CYS A 28 -12.91 6.57 -3.89
N LYS A 29 -13.33 7.61 -4.62
CA LYS A 29 -14.74 7.90 -4.91
C LYS A 29 -14.97 7.94 -6.42
N ASP A 30 -16.11 7.43 -6.88
CA ASP A 30 -16.54 7.60 -8.27
C ASP A 30 -16.92 9.07 -8.59
N ALA A 31 -17.23 9.36 -9.85
CA ALA A 31 -17.67 10.68 -10.30
C ALA A 31 -18.94 11.20 -9.60
N ASN A 32 -19.76 10.34 -9.01
CA ASN A 32 -20.95 10.70 -8.24
C ASN A 32 -20.66 10.90 -6.75
N GLY A 33 -19.42 10.69 -6.30
CA GLY A 33 -19.02 10.75 -4.90
C GLY A 33 -19.25 9.46 -4.10
N THR A 34 -19.71 8.38 -4.75
CA THR A 34 -19.86 7.05 -4.12
C THR A 34 -18.49 6.51 -3.77
N VAL A 35 -18.32 6.01 -2.54
CA VAL A 35 -17.07 5.38 -2.10
C VAL A 35 -16.90 4.03 -2.80
N ILE A 36 -15.79 3.89 -3.53
CA ILE A 36 -15.35 2.64 -4.17
C ILE A 36 -14.43 1.87 -3.22
N THR A 37 -13.53 2.59 -2.55
CA THR A 37 -12.53 2.03 -1.63
C THR A 37 -12.29 3.04 -0.52
N ASP A 38 -12.26 2.58 0.72
CA ASP A 38 -11.93 3.38 1.90
C ASP A 38 -11.18 2.49 2.89
N VAL A 39 -9.86 2.67 2.94
CA VAL A 39 -8.93 1.79 3.65
C VAL A 39 -8.08 2.62 4.58
N ASP A 40 -8.15 2.30 5.87
CA ASP A 40 -7.19 2.75 6.87
C ASP A 40 -5.98 1.79 6.86
N PHE A 41 -4.77 2.35 6.76
CA PHE A 41 -3.53 1.57 6.75
C PHE A 41 -3.23 0.92 8.09
N GLU A 42 -3.80 1.41 9.20
CA GLU A 42 -3.68 0.73 10.50
C GLU A 42 -4.26 -0.68 10.45
N ASP A 43 -5.31 -0.90 9.64
CA ASP A 43 -5.97 -2.21 9.48
C ASP A 43 -5.26 -3.14 8.47
N VAL A 44 -4.17 -2.68 7.83
CA VAL A 44 -3.52 -3.37 6.70
C VAL A 44 -2.15 -3.92 7.09
N ASN A 45 -1.97 -5.23 6.94
CA ASN A 45 -0.67 -5.87 7.07
C ASN A 45 0.17 -5.80 5.80
N GLU A 46 -0.44 -6.00 4.63
CA GLU A 46 0.23 -6.18 3.34
C GLU A 46 -0.57 -5.54 2.19
N LEU A 47 0.15 -4.91 1.26
CA LEU A 47 -0.35 -4.61 -0.07
C LEU A 47 0.03 -5.77 -0.99
N TYR A 48 -0.94 -6.54 -1.46
CA TYR A 48 -0.71 -7.59 -2.45
C TYR A 48 -1.00 -7.03 -3.85
N LEU A 49 0.07 -6.76 -4.62
CA LEU A 49 -0.03 -6.15 -5.94
C LEU A 49 -0.02 -7.21 -7.03
N THR A 50 -1.08 -7.26 -7.83
CA THR A 50 -1.08 -8.06 -9.06
C THR A 50 -0.52 -7.27 -10.22
N ARG A 51 0.16 -7.97 -11.13
CA ARG A 51 0.72 -7.41 -12.37
C ARG A 51 1.84 -6.38 -12.16
N TYR A 52 2.25 -6.11 -10.92
CA TYR A 52 3.27 -5.12 -10.62
C TYR A 52 4.57 -5.37 -11.40
N LEU A 53 5.05 -4.34 -12.09
CA LEU A 53 6.26 -4.35 -12.94
C LEU A 53 6.22 -5.28 -14.17
N ASN A 54 5.07 -5.86 -14.53
CA ASN A 54 4.99 -6.82 -15.64
C ASN A 54 4.36 -6.26 -16.95
N SER A 55 3.74 -5.09 -16.89
CA SER A 55 3.06 -4.45 -18.02
C SER A 55 2.90 -2.95 -17.75
N ASN A 56 2.69 -2.17 -18.81
CA ASN A 56 2.38 -0.73 -18.72
C ASN A 56 0.86 -0.47 -18.61
N SER A 57 0.12 -1.47 -18.15
CA SER A 57 -1.33 -1.48 -17.96
C SER A 57 -1.69 -1.20 -16.50
N ASN A 58 -2.96 -1.34 -16.14
CA ASN A 58 -3.42 -1.16 -14.77
C ASN A 58 -2.90 -2.24 -13.81
N TYR A 59 -2.79 -1.87 -12.53
CA TYR A 59 -2.48 -2.78 -11.43
C TYR A 59 -3.65 -2.87 -10.46
N THR A 60 -3.88 -4.04 -9.88
CA THR A 60 -4.86 -4.20 -8.79
C THR A 60 -4.10 -4.39 -7.49
N ILE A 61 -4.39 -3.52 -6.52
CA ILE A 61 -3.92 -3.64 -5.14
C ILE A 61 -5.03 -4.32 -4.33
N MET A 62 -4.71 -5.49 -3.78
CA MET A 62 -5.51 -6.14 -2.74
C MET A 62 -4.91 -5.77 -1.39
N PHE A 63 -5.71 -5.18 -0.50
CA PHE A 63 -5.30 -4.89 0.87
C PHE A 63 -5.55 -6.13 1.74
N ARG A 64 -4.55 -6.57 2.51
CA ARG A 64 -4.69 -7.71 3.41
C ARG A 64 -4.70 -7.28 4.87
N ASP A 65 -5.70 -7.77 5.58
CA ASP A 65 -5.93 -7.49 7.00
C ASP A 65 -4.87 -8.16 7.90
N HIS A 66 -4.99 -7.97 9.21
CA HIS A 66 -4.12 -8.62 10.19
C HIS A 66 -4.21 -10.15 10.22
N ASN A 67 -5.20 -10.75 9.55
CA ASN A 67 -5.32 -12.20 9.37
C ASN A 67 -4.75 -12.68 8.02
N TRP A 68 -4.08 -11.79 7.28
CA TRP A 68 -3.52 -12.04 5.95
C TRP A 68 -4.57 -12.40 4.90
N LYS A 69 -5.82 -11.95 5.10
CA LYS A 69 -6.93 -12.12 4.17
C LYS A 69 -7.20 -10.82 3.45
N ASN A 70 -7.61 -10.92 2.18
CA ASN A 70 -8.04 -9.76 1.42
C ASN A 70 -9.24 -9.09 2.13
N MET A 71 -9.20 -7.77 2.26
CA MET A 71 -10.30 -6.97 2.77
C MET A 71 -11.41 -6.93 1.73
N GLU A 72 -12.57 -7.51 2.05
CA GLU A 72 -13.68 -7.68 1.10
C GLU A 72 -14.18 -6.33 0.56
N GLY A 73 -14.29 -6.22 -0.77
CA GLY A 73 -14.79 -5.03 -1.44
C GLY A 73 -13.81 -3.84 -1.47
N GLN A 74 -12.56 -4.02 -1.04
CA GLN A 74 -11.58 -2.93 -0.97
C GLN A 74 -10.50 -2.99 -2.06
N ASP A 75 -10.59 -3.95 -2.99
CA ASP A 75 -9.64 -4.05 -4.10
C ASP A 75 -9.63 -2.78 -4.93
N LEU A 76 -8.44 -2.27 -5.23
CA LEU A 76 -8.27 -1.00 -5.93
C LEU A 76 -7.48 -1.18 -7.21
N ASP A 77 -8.14 -0.96 -8.33
CA ASP A 77 -7.47 -0.77 -9.60
C ASP A 77 -6.80 0.60 -9.65
N THR A 78 -5.53 0.59 -9.98
CA THR A 78 -4.65 1.75 -10.09
C THR A 78 -4.08 1.86 -11.49
N ASP A 79 -3.73 3.09 -11.86
CA ASP A 79 -3.13 3.43 -13.14
C ASP A 79 -4.00 2.93 -14.32
N ARG A 80 -5.32 3.17 -14.22
CA ARG A 80 -6.36 2.64 -15.14
C ARG A 80 -6.28 3.22 -16.56
N THR A 81 -5.55 4.31 -16.75
CA THR A 81 -5.35 4.93 -18.07
C THR A 81 -3.95 4.63 -18.55
N GLU A 82 -3.84 3.91 -19.67
CA GLU A 82 -2.55 3.59 -20.27
C GLU A 82 -1.77 4.86 -20.63
N SER A 83 -0.47 4.86 -20.36
CA SER A 83 0.43 5.96 -20.75
C SER A 83 1.51 5.46 -21.69
N ASN A 84 1.52 5.96 -22.92
CA ASN A 84 2.58 5.67 -23.90
C ASN A 84 3.84 6.54 -23.70
N THR A 85 3.85 7.41 -22.69
CA THR A 85 4.92 8.39 -22.46
C THR A 85 5.82 8.06 -21.28
N GLY A 86 5.59 6.92 -20.61
CA GLY A 86 6.40 6.44 -19.50
C GLY A 86 5.73 5.30 -18.74
N HIS A 87 6.29 4.96 -17.57
CA HIS A 87 5.71 3.95 -16.69
C HIS A 87 4.38 4.43 -16.10
N ASN A 88 3.34 3.65 -16.30
CA ASN A 88 2.00 3.88 -15.81
C ASN A 88 1.85 3.37 -14.37
N ILE A 89 2.61 3.93 -13.41
CA ILE A 89 2.73 3.45 -12.01
C ILE A 89 2.54 4.57 -10.98
N ARG A 90 1.93 5.68 -11.37
CA ARG A 90 1.90 6.91 -10.58
C ARG A 90 1.05 6.73 -9.33
N GLU A 91 -0.14 6.19 -9.50
CA GLU A 91 -1.06 5.92 -8.39
C GLU A 91 -0.51 4.78 -7.52
N THR A 92 -0.11 3.66 -8.13
CA THR A 92 0.43 2.51 -7.39
C THR A 92 1.65 2.93 -6.54
N LYS A 93 2.61 3.66 -7.12
CA LYS A 93 3.82 4.07 -6.40
C LYS A 93 3.51 5.03 -5.26
N ALA A 94 2.53 5.93 -5.44
CA ALA A 94 2.11 6.83 -4.38
C ALA A 94 1.53 6.04 -3.19
N ILE A 95 0.68 5.04 -3.44
CA ILE A 95 0.12 4.17 -2.39
C ILE A 95 1.21 3.37 -1.68
N VAL A 96 2.12 2.72 -2.43
CA VAL A 96 3.22 1.95 -1.84
C VAL A 96 4.11 2.83 -0.96
N ALA A 97 4.42 4.06 -1.42
CA ALA A 97 5.23 5.00 -0.66
C ALA A 97 4.52 5.50 0.61
N ALA A 98 3.23 5.79 0.53
CA ALA A 98 2.41 6.19 1.68
C ALA A 98 2.31 5.06 2.71
N PHE A 99 1.98 3.85 2.26
CA PHE A 99 1.87 2.66 3.12
C PHE A 99 3.21 2.30 3.79
N ALA A 100 4.32 2.31 3.04
CA ALA A 100 5.63 2.08 3.62
C ALA A 100 6.00 3.15 4.66
N ARG A 101 5.69 4.42 4.38
CA ARG A 101 5.92 5.51 5.33
C ARG A 101 5.09 5.38 6.59
N HIS A 102 3.84 4.92 6.47
CA HIS A 102 2.94 4.62 7.59
C HIS A 102 3.51 3.50 8.46
N LYS A 103 3.77 2.32 7.87
CA LYS A 103 4.34 1.14 8.54
C LYS A 103 5.67 1.41 9.26
N LEU A 104 6.56 2.16 8.62
CA LEU A 104 7.89 2.41 9.15
C LEU A 104 7.91 3.51 10.21
N THR A 105 6.85 4.31 10.33
CA THR A 105 6.74 5.46 11.26
C THR A 105 7.79 6.56 10.99
N ALA A 106 7.65 7.69 11.70
CA ALA A 106 8.53 8.86 11.50
C ALA A 106 9.96 8.63 11.99
N ASP A 107 10.14 7.72 12.93
CA ASP A 107 11.43 7.45 13.57
C ASP A 107 12.35 6.59 12.71
N PHE A 108 11.86 5.98 11.62
CA PHE A 108 12.69 5.19 10.75
C PHE A 108 13.75 6.04 10.00
N PRO A 109 15.01 5.57 9.90
CA PRO A 109 15.53 4.26 10.36
C PRO A 109 16.13 4.26 11.77
N ALA A 110 16.01 5.34 12.55
CA ALA A 110 16.63 5.44 13.88
C ALA A 110 16.03 4.44 14.90
N ASN A 111 14.78 4.02 14.71
CA ASN A 111 14.12 3.02 15.57
C ASN A 111 14.34 1.57 15.12
N LEU A 112 15.23 1.29 14.16
CA LEU A 112 15.40 -0.03 13.55
C LEU A 112 15.65 -1.16 14.57
N ASP A 113 16.40 -0.88 15.65
CA ASP A 113 16.71 -1.83 16.72
C ASP A 113 15.51 -2.15 17.64
N THR A 114 14.48 -1.29 17.61
CA THR A 114 13.24 -1.47 18.37
C THR A 114 12.03 -1.77 17.48
N LEU A 115 12.18 -1.60 16.17
CA LEU A 115 11.13 -1.81 15.19
C LEU A 115 10.77 -3.30 15.14
N GLN A 116 9.51 -3.61 15.38
CA GLN A 116 8.97 -4.94 15.23
C GLN A 116 7.68 -4.85 14.40
N LEU A 117 7.71 -5.35 13.16
CA LEU A 117 6.53 -5.37 12.31
C LEU A 117 6.51 -6.60 11.39
N PRO A 118 5.31 -7.10 11.05
CA PRO A 118 5.15 -8.06 9.96
C PRO A 118 5.42 -7.38 8.61
N LEU A 119 6.08 -8.08 7.71
CA LEU A 119 6.40 -7.62 6.35
C LEU A 119 5.59 -8.39 5.29
N ASP A 120 5.43 -9.70 5.48
CA ASP A 120 4.79 -10.62 4.52
C ASP A 120 4.41 -11.93 5.24
N TYR A 121 3.60 -12.78 4.61
CA TYR A 121 3.20 -14.09 5.11
C TYR A 121 3.39 -15.20 4.08
N SER A 122 4.18 -16.20 4.47
CA SER A 122 4.33 -17.41 3.67
C SER A 122 3.15 -18.34 3.91
N ILE A 123 2.25 -18.45 2.93
CA ILE A 123 1.16 -19.43 2.95
C ILE A 123 1.71 -20.86 3.06
N MET A 124 2.75 -21.18 2.30
CA MET A 124 3.39 -22.51 2.33
C MET A 124 4.08 -22.80 3.65
N GLY A 125 4.80 -21.81 4.19
CA GLY A 125 5.52 -21.93 5.47
C GLY A 125 4.65 -21.72 6.70
N LYS A 126 3.38 -21.30 6.52
CA LYS A 126 2.44 -20.88 7.56
C LYS A 126 3.07 -19.97 8.61
N ARG A 127 3.76 -18.92 8.16
CA ARG A 127 4.56 -18.06 9.03
C ARG A 127 4.78 -16.67 8.45
N GLU A 128 4.98 -15.72 9.34
CA GLU A 128 5.26 -14.34 9.00
C GLU A 128 6.74 -14.12 8.72
N ILE A 129 7.00 -13.32 7.70
CA ILE A 129 8.27 -12.63 7.52
C ILE A 129 8.17 -11.34 8.32
N THR A 130 9.11 -11.10 9.21
CA THR A 130 9.09 -9.95 10.12
C THR A 130 10.41 -9.21 10.05
N ILE A 131 10.38 -7.92 10.36
CA ILE A 131 11.57 -7.19 10.81
C ILE A 131 11.49 -7.06 12.32
N LYS A 132 12.58 -7.41 13.01
CA LYS A 132 12.72 -7.29 14.45
C LYS A 132 14.17 -7.03 14.80
N ASN A 133 14.44 -6.00 15.61
CA ASN A 133 15.79 -5.65 16.06
C ASN A 133 16.78 -5.53 14.89
N GLY A 134 16.36 -4.84 13.82
CA GLY A 134 17.13 -4.67 12.59
C GLY A 134 17.36 -5.93 11.75
N VAL A 135 16.77 -7.07 12.11
CA VAL A 135 16.89 -8.32 11.35
C VAL A 135 15.57 -8.65 10.67
N ILE A 136 15.62 -8.84 9.34
CA ILE A 136 14.52 -9.44 8.59
C ILE A 136 14.66 -10.96 8.69
N SER A 137 13.64 -11.62 9.23
CA SER A 137 13.61 -13.07 9.39
C SER A 137 12.35 -13.65 8.77
N ASN A 138 12.45 -14.85 8.21
CA ASN A 138 11.32 -15.57 7.62
C ASN A 138 10.61 -16.50 8.62
N GLY A 139 10.81 -16.27 9.92
CA GLY A 139 10.26 -17.11 10.99
C GLY A 139 10.79 -18.55 11.01
N LYS A 140 11.84 -18.91 10.25
CA LYS A 140 12.61 -20.14 10.53
C LYS A 140 13.40 -19.90 11.80
N VAL A 141 13.00 -20.58 12.88
CA VAL A 141 13.90 -20.92 13.98
C VAL A 141 14.86 -21.99 13.49
#